data_AF-A0A4P9VML6-F1
#
_entry.id   AF-A0A4P9VML6-F1
#
_cell.length_a   1.000
_cell.length_b   1.000
_cell.length_c   1.000
_cell.angle_alpha   90.00
_cell.angle_beta   90.00
_cell.angle_gamma   90.00
#
_symmetry.space_group_name_H-M   'P 1'
#
loop_
_entity.id
_entity.type
_entity.pdbx_description
1 polymer ?
#
loop_
_entity_poly.entity_id
_entity_poly.type
_entity_poly.pdbx_seq_one_letter_code
_entity_poly.pdbx_strand_id
1 'polypeptide(L)'
;MNKATLFTLTWVYVCTATAVYAMPPHYPDLSKGGNRWLVTFYNDTSPTHDQWATQGICFYPTGDVGTHQQYVWVSDTYPDWNGRATQEGDQIFMYGDFRWYNNIPYAGHDALQWQIVTGKRTIGSGHWQEWLTDEKFGRTFGWGNALWRRVGQCEIDNAEEALEKYRELPNDHKGSPSRKLTDEVF
;
A
#
# COMPACT_ATOMS: atom_id res chain seq x y z
N MET A 1 52.02 -2.06 -66.86
CA MET A 1 50.62 -1.60 -66.79
C MET A 1 49.93 -2.33 -65.65
N ASN A 2 49.89 -1.75 -64.44
CA ASN A 2 49.15 -2.34 -63.32
C ASN A 2 48.11 -1.32 -62.85
N LYS A 3 46.83 -1.67 -63.01
CA LYS A 3 45.69 -0.90 -62.48
C LYS A 3 45.44 -1.37 -61.06
N ALA A 4 45.64 -0.48 -60.09
CA ALA A 4 45.23 -0.73 -58.71
C ALA A 4 43.74 -0.34 -58.58
N THR A 5 42.89 -1.33 -58.35
CA THR A 5 41.46 -1.13 -58.07
C THR A 5 41.30 -0.80 -56.59
N LEU A 6 40.83 0.41 -56.29
CA LEU A 6 40.56 0.88 -54.93
C LEU A 6 39.14 0.42 -54.52
N PHE A 7 39.03 -0.49 -53.55
CA PHE A 7 37.76 -0.86 -52.93
C PHE A 7 37.50 0.09 -51.74
N THR A 8 36.56 1.03 -51.90
CA THR A 8 36.01 1.82 -50.80
C THR A 8 34.97 0.98 -50.04
N LEU A 9 35.31 0.59 -48.81
CA LEU A 9 34.39 -0.01 -47.83
C LEU A 9 33.63 1.11 -47.12
N THR A 10 32.35 1.29 -47.48
CA THR A 10 31.45 2.22 -46.80
C THR A 10 30.94 1.57 -45.51
N TRP A 11 31.41 2.01 -44.36
CA TRP A 11 30.89 1.60 -43.05
C TRP A 11 29.51 2.25 -42.83
N VAL A 12 28.44 1.45 -42.93
CA VAL A 12 27.10 1.86 -42.49
C VAL A 12 27.03 1.68 -40.98
N TYR A 13 27.22 2.78 -40.23
CA TYR A 13 26.92 2.83 -38.80
C TYR A 13 25.40 2.86 -38.63
N VAL A 14 24.79 1.72 -38.30
CA VAL A 14 23.40 1.66 -37.85
C VAL A 14 23.38 2.13 -36.40
N CYS A 15 23.00 3.39 -36.19
CA CYS A 15 22.71 3.91 -34.85
C CYS A 15 21.43 3.24 -34.33
N THR A 16 21.55 2.15 -33.60
CA THR A 16 20.44 1.63 -32.79
C THR A 16 20.21 2.59 -31.63
N ALA A 17 19.25 3.51 -31.79
CA ALA A 17 18.74 4.29 -30.67
C ALA A 17 17.98 3.33 -29.74
N THR A 18 18.63 2.89 -28.67
CA THR A 18 17.92 2.30 -27.54
C THR A 18 17.08 3.41 -26.93
N ALA A 19 15.75 3.30 -27.03
CA ALA A 19 14.86 4.13 -26.25
C ALA A 19 15.08 3.76 -24.77
N VAL A 20 15.97 4.49 -24.11
CA VAL A 20 16.09 4.44 -22.66
C VAL A 20 14.87 5.19 -22.14
N TYR A 21 13.82 4.44 -21.80
CA TYR A 21 12.78 4.97 -20.93
C TYR A 21 13.44 5.24 -19.58
N ALA A 22 13.93 6.47 -19.40
CA ALA A 22 14.34 6.95 -18.10
C ALA A 22 13.08 7.05 -17.24
N MET A 23 12.69 5.93 -16.63
CA MET A 23 11.69 5.95 -15.57
C MET A 23 12.32 6.75 -14.44
N PRO A 24 11.81 7.96 -14.14
CA PRO A 24 12.37 8.74 -13.06
C PRO A 24 12.31 7.87 -11.80
N PRO A 25 13.38 7.82 -10.99
CA PRO A 25 13.34 7.04 -9.78
C PRO A 25 12.16 7.52 -8.94
N HIS A 26 11.19 6.63 -8.71
CA HIS A 26 9.96 6.91 -7.98
C HIS A 26 10.31 7.16 -6.51
N TYR A 27 10.67 8.39 -6.20
CA TYR A 27 10.90 8.87 -4.85
C TYR A 27 9.88 9.97 -4.58
N PRO A 28 9.13 9.87 -3.48
CA PRO A 28 9.20 8.86 -2.41
C PRO A 28 8.64 7.48 -2.81
N ASP A 29 8.96 6.44 -2.04
CA ASP A 29 8.57 5.02 -2.24
C ASP A 29 8.12 4.45 -0.88
N LEU A 30 7.13 3.55 -0.85
CA LEU A 30 6.62 2.94 0.39
C LEU A 30 7.63 2.07 1.16
N SER A 31 8.66 1.55 0.50
CA SER A 31 9.60 0.56 1.05
C SER A 31 11.01 1.12 1.30
N LYS A 32 11.50 2.02 0.44
CA LYS A 32 12.86 2.58 0.53
C LYS A 32 12.96 3.56 1.70
N GLY A 33 13.90 3.31 2.62
CA GLY A 33 14.09 4.12 3.83
C GLY A 33 13.21 3.72 5.01
N GLY A 34 12.50 2.59 4.91
CA GLY A 34 11.65 2.04 5.97
C GLY A 34 10.33 1.56 5.40
N ASN A 35 10.07 0.26 5.41
CA ASN A 35 8.83 -0.29 4.86
C ASN A 35 7.67 -0.39 5.87
N ARG A 36 7.88 0.05 7.11
CA ARG A 36 6.86 0.07 8.16
C ARG A 36 6.22 1.44 8.30
N TRP A 37 4.89 1.46 8.21
CA TRP A 37 4.07 2.65 8.38
C TRP A 37 3.01 2.45 9.46
N LEU A 38 2.68 3.51 10.17
CA LEU A 38 1.49 3.59 11.01
C LEU A 38 0.40 4.33 10.25
N VAL A 39 -0.79 3.74 10.16
CA VAL A 39 -2.01 4.39 9.69
C VAL A 39 -2.91 4.70 10.88
N THR A 40 -3.42 5.93 10.96
CA THR A 40 -4.38 6.34 11.99
C THR A 40 -5.69 6.76 11.33
N PHE A 41 -6.79 6.11 11.69
CA PHE A 41 -8.14 6.40 11.20
C PHE A 41 -8.83 7.46 12.07
N TYR A 42 -9.40 8.45 11.41
CA TYR A 42 -10.26 9.47 12.01
C TYR A 42 -11.64 9.37 11.36
N ASN A 43 -12.68 9.18 12.19
CA ASN A 43 -14.04 9.00 11.69
C ASN A 43 -14.62 10.32 11.16
N ASP A 44 -14.89 10.37 9.86
CA ASP A 44 -15.44 11.55 9.20
C ASP A 44 -16.92 11.79 9.54
N THR A 45 -17.61 10.79 10.10
CA THR A 45 -19.00 10.95 10.59
C THR A 45 -19.05 11.54 12.00
N SER A 46 -17.92 11.62 12.71
CA SER A 46 -17.85 12.27 14.02
C SER A 46 -17.67 13.79 13.87
N PRO A 47 -18.47 14.61 14.58
CA PRO A 47 -18.31 16.07 14.55
C PRO A 47 -16.99 16.55 15.14
N THR A 48 -16.31 15.72 15.93
CA THR A 48 -15.00 16.01 16.55
C THR A 48 -13.84 15.31 15.85
N HIS A 49 -14.11 14.61 14.75
CA HIS A 49 -13.13 13.84 13.99
C HIS A 49 -12.38 12.84 14.88
N ASP A 50 -13.14 12.05 15.62
CA ASP A 50 -12.58 11.14 16.62
C ASP A 50 -11.61 10.13 16.01
N GLN A 51 -10.44 10.01 16.63
CA GLN A 51 -9.51 8.94 16.32
C GLN A 51 -10.10 7.60 16.78
N TRP A 52 -10.16 6.62 15.88
CA TRP A 52 -10.64 5.28 16.21
C TRP A 52 -9.49 4.29 16.42
N ALA A 53 -8.59 4.20 15.44
CA ALA A 53 -7.57 3.16 15.38
C ALA A 53 -6.23 3.72 14.91
N THR A 54 -5.13 3.17 15.46
CA THR A 54 -3.81 3.27 14.84
C THR A 54 -3.27 1.87 14.63
N GLN A 55 -2.90 1.56 13.40
CA GLN A 55 -2.42 0.23 13.01
C GLN A 55 -1.08 0.34 12.27
N GLY A 56 -0.24 -0.68 12.39
CA GLY A 56 0.99 -0.84 11.64
C GLY A 56 0.76 -1.64 10.37
N ILE A 57 1.41 -1.20 9.29
CA ILE A 57 1.37 -1.80 7.95
C ILE A 57 2.79 -1.89 7.41
N CYS A 58 3.12 -3.07 6.89
CA CYS A 58 4.37 -3.41 6.25
C CYS A 58 4.18 -3.53 4.75
N PHE A 59 4.93 -2.75 3.96
CA PHE A 59 4.89 -2.83 2.50
C PHE A 59 6.04 -3.68 1.94
N TYR A 60 5.71 -4.59 1.02
CA TYR A 60 6.67 -5.48 0.37
C TYR A 60 6.58 -5.27 -1.15
N PRO A 61 7.64 -4.81 -1.82
CA PRO A 61 7.60 -4.53 -3.25
C PRO A 61 7.45 -5.81 -4.06
N THR A 62 6.55 -5.81 -5.06
CA THR A 62 6.30 -6.95 -5.96
C THR A 62 6.73 -6.70 -7.40
N GLY A 63 7.29 -5.52 -7.69
CA GLY A 63 7.74 -5.11 -9.02
C GLY A 63 7.00 -3.87 -9.51
N ASP A 64 7.25 -3.52 -10.77
CA ASP A 64 6.70 -2.33 -11.41
C ASP A 64 5.86 -2.70 -12.64
N VAL A 65 4.76 -1.96 -12.88
CA VAL A 65 3.94 -2.06 -14.10
C VAL A 65 3.86 -0.68 -14.75
N GLY A 66 4.59 -0.48 -15.83
CA GLY A 66 4.75 0.85 -16.42
C GLY A 66 5.45 1.80 -15.45
N THR A 67 4.80 2.90 -15.09
CA THR A 67 5.28 3.89 -14.10
C THR A 67 4.80 3.60 -12.68
N HIS A 68 4.07 2.51 -12.47
CA HIS A 68 3.47 2.18 -11.18
C HIS A 68 4.33 1.19 -10.40
N GLN A 69 4.71 1.54 -9.18
CA GLN A 69 5.30 0.60 -8.23
C GLN A 69 4.20 -0.23 -7.57
N GLN A 70 4.38 -1.54 -7.51
CA GLN A 70 3.41 -2.45 -6.89
C GLN A 70 3.94 -3.04 -5.59
N TYR A 71 3.02 -3.25 -4.65
CA TYR A 71 3.31 -3.82 -3.35
C TYR A 71 2.21 -4.81 -2.94
N VAL A 72 2.60 -5.80 -2.16
CA VAL A 72 1.69 -6.41 -1.18
C VAL A 72 1.96 -5.78 0.18
N TRP A 73 0.97 -5.80 1.05
CA TRP A 73 1.13 -5.27 2.39
C TRP A 73 0.46 -6.15 3.42
N VAL A 74 1.01 -6.15 4.63
CA VAL A 74 0.53 -6.96 5.77
C VAL A 74 0.52 -6.07 7.01
N SER A 75 -0.53 -6.13 7.81
CA SER A 75 -0.56 -5.50 9.12
C SER A 75 0.20 -6.34 10.14
N ASP A 76 1.07 -5.67 10.90
CA ASP A 76 1.78 -6.28 12.02
C ASP A 76 1.09 -6.01 13.38
N THR A 77 -0.07 -5.35 13.37
CA THR A 77 -0.83 -5.01 14.58
C THR A 77 -2.31 -5.41 14.51
N TYR A 78 -2.83 -5.81 13.35
CA TYR A 78 -4.19 -6.32 13.21
C TYR A 78 -4.18 -7.71 12.55
N PRO A 79 -4.87 -8.70 13.15
CA PRO A 79 -4.83 -10.07 12.65
C PRO A 79 -5.40 -10.20 11.24
N ASP A 80 -4.65 -10.90 10.38
CA ASP A 80 -5.12 -11.30 9.05
C ASP A 80 -5.56 -10.10 8.18
N TRP A 81 -4.98 -8.91 8.41
CA TRP A 81 -5.25 -7.71 7.62
C TRP A 81 -4.12 -7.47 6.62
N ASN A 82 -4.41 -7.64 5.34
CA ASN A 82 -3.41 -7.63 4.28
C ASN A 82 -4.05 -7.31 2.93
N GLY A 83 -3.22 -7.00 1.94
CA GLY A 83 -3.72 -6.70 0.61
C GLY A 83 -2.66 -6.27 -0.39
N ARG A 84 -3.09 -5.43 -1.34
CA ARG A 84 -2.25 -4.92 -2.44
C ARG A 84 -2.29 -3.40 -2.51
N ALA A 85 -1.19 -2.83 -2.99
CA ALA A 85 -1.07 -1.40 -3.23
C ALA A 85 -0.38 -1.13 -4.57
N THR A 86 -0.74 -0.02 -5.18
CA THR A 86 -0.05 0.56 -6.34
C THR A 86 0.28 2.01 -6.02
N GLN A 87 1.45 2.46 -6.47
CA GLN A 87 1.94 3.81 -6.26
C GLN A 87 2.37 4.43 -7.60
N GLU A 88 1.96 5.67 -7.84
CA GLU A 88 2.51 6.51 -8.89
C GLU A 88 2.85 7.89 -8.31
N GLY A 89 4.14 8.23 -8.30
CA GLY A 89 4.62 9.45 -7.65
C GLY A 89 4.28 9.47 -6.17
N ASP A 90 3.63 10.54 -5.71
CA ASP A 90 3.19 10.67 -4.31
C ASP A 90 1.86 9.95 -4.04
N GLN A 91 1.13 9.45 -5.06
CA GLN A 91 -0.21 8.88 -4.90
C GLN A 91 -0.18 7.36 -4.73
N ILE A 92 -1.01 6.87 -3.81
CA ILE A 92 -1.12 5.46 -3.46
C ILE A 92 -2.59 5.05 -3.45
N PHE A 93 -2.87 3.96 -4.13
CA PHE A 93 -4.16 3.27 -4.12
C PHE A 93 -3.94 1.87 -3.59
N MET A 94 -4.69 1.50 -2.56
CA MET A 94 -4.57 0.18 -1.95
C MET A 94 -5.92 -0.36 -1.52
N TYR A 95 -6.00 -1.68 -1.47
CA TYR A 95 -7.13 -2.40 -0.95
C TYR A 95 -6.65 -3.63 -0.19
N GLY A 96 -7.49 -4.15 0.68
CA GLY A 96 -7.20 -5.37 1.41
C GLY A 96 -8.43 -5.94 2.08
N ASP A 97 -8.22 -7.09 2.69
CA ASP A 97 -9.21 -7.81 3.45
C ASP A 97 -8.73 -7.98 4.88
N PHE A 98 -9.67 -8.04 5.82
CA PHE A 98 -9.38 -8.34 7.21
C PHE A 98 -10.36 -9.36 7.79
N ARG A 99 -9.90 -10.00 8.85
CA ARG A 99 -10.74 -10.84 9.69
C ARG A 99 -11.65 -9.97 10.56
N TRP A 100 -12.97 -10.17 10.42
CA TRP A 100 -13.95 -9.48 11.24
C TRP A 100 -14.23 -10.21 12.56
N TYR A 101 -14.98 -9.55 13.44
CA TYR A 101 -15.52 -10.09 14.68
C TYR A 101 -16.09 -11.51 14.50
N ASN A 102 -15.88 -12.38 15.49
CA ASN A 102 -16.16 -13.84 15.48
C ASN A 102 -15.28 -14.70 14.57
N ASN A 103 -14.09 -14.25 14.19
CA ASN A 103 -13.13 -15.01 13.39
C ASN A 103 -13.67 -15.44 12.02
N ILE A 104 -14.59 -14.67 11.43
CA ILE A 104 -15.03 -14.92 10.06
C ILE A 104 -13.93 -14.38 9.13
N PRO A 105 -13.18 -15.25 8.42
CA PRO A 105 -12.11 -14.80 7.54
C PRO A 105 -12.69 -14.00 6.37
N TYR A 106 -12.00 -12.93 5.98
CA TYR A 106 -12.34 -12.10 4.79
C TYR A 106 -13.75 -11.51 4.78
N ALA A 107 -14.37 -11.33 5.96
CA ALA A 107 -15.68 -10.72 6.06
C ALA A 107 -15.67 -9.19 5.87
N GLY A 108 -14.51 -8.56 6.08
CA GLY A 108 -14.33 -7.14 5.94
C GLY A 108 -13.29 -6.77 4.90
N HIS A 109 -13.53 -5.63 4.26
CA HIS A 109 -12.77 -5.10 3.15
C HIS A 109 -12.40 -3.66 3.41
N ASP A 110 -11.21 -3.27 2.96
CA ASP A 110 -10.73 -1.92 3.01
C ASP A 110 -10.30 -1.42 1.64
N ALA A 111 -10.53 -0.13 1.42
CA ALA A 111 -9.92 0.63 0.34
C ALA A 111 -9.34 1.92 0.92
N LEU A 112 -8.07 2.18 0.62
CA LEU A 112 -7.38 3.39 1.03
C LEU A 112 -6.79 4.08 -0.18
N GLN A 113 -7.02 5.40 -0.25
CA GLN A 113 -6.44 6.28 -1.24
C GLN A 113 -5.73 7.39 -0.50
N TRP A 114 -4.42 7.46 -0.63
CA TRP A 114 -3.62 8.42 0.13
C TRP A 114 -2.42 8.89 -0.65
N GLN A 115 -1.78 9.93 -0.15
CA GLN A 115 -0.59 10.48 -0.76
C GLN A 115 0.50 10.75 0.27
N ILE A 116 1.75 10.57 -0.14
CA ILE A 116 2.91 11.01 0.63
C ILE A 116 2.98 12.54 0.53
N VAL A 117 3.14 13.21 1.67
CA VAL A 117 3.21 14.66 1.72
C VAL A 117 4.52 15.13 1.10
N THR A 118 4.43 15.91 0.02
CA THR A 118 5.59 16.50 -0.64
C THR A 118 6.46 17.27 0.36
N GLY A 119 7.77 17.01 0.36
CA GLY A 119 8.72 17.61 1.32
C GLY A 119 8.76 16.94 2.70
N LYS A 120 7.81 16.04 3.03
CA LYS A 120 7.81 15.22 4.25
C LYS A 120 7.58 13.75 3.90
N ARG A 121 8.61 13.11 3.32
CA ARG A 121 8.58 11.71 2.79
C ARG A 121 8.25 10.60 3.81
N THR A 122 8.07 10.96 5.07
CA THR A 122 7.69 10.07 6.18
C THR A 122 6.26 10.28 6.65
N ILE A 123 5.52 11.21 6.04
CA ILE A 123 4.12 11.51 6.39
C ILE A 123 3.27 11.34 5.14
N GLY A 124 2.08 10.77 5.30
CA GLY A 124 1.07 10.73 4.27
C GLY A 124 -0.31 11.03 4.82
N SER A 125 -1.26 11.31 3.94
CA SER A 125 -2.65 11.58 4.29
C SER A 125 -3.58 11.14 3.18
N GLY A 126 -4.79 10.70 3.53
CA GLY A 126 -5.78 10.30 2.55
C GLY A 126 -7.10 9.86 3.16
N HIS A 127 -7.85 9.05 2.42
CA HIS A 127 -9.12 8.47 2.83
C HIS A 127 -9.03 6.96 2.99
N TRP A 128 -9.81 6.44 3.93
CA TRP A 128 -9.99 5.03 4.20
C TRP A 128 -11.49 4.75 4.26
N GLN A 129 -11.90 3.73 3.50
CA GLN A 129 -13.25 3.18 3.45
C GLN A 129 -13.19 1.73 3.93
N GLU A 130 -14.03 1.39 4.90
CA GLU A 130 -14.16 0.04 5.47
C GLU A 130 -15.59 -0.45 5.27
N TRP A 131 -15.78 -1.66 4.73
CA TRP A 131 -17.11 -2.25 4.57
C TRP A 131 -17.09 -3.76 4.77
N LEU A 132 -18.25 -4.31 5.12
CA LEU A 132 -18.48 -5.74 5.25
C LEU A 132 -19.28 -6.27 4.06
N THR A 133 -19.01 -7.51 3.65
CA THR A 133 -19.86 -8.20 2.67
C THR A 133 -21.24 -8.51 3.29
N ASP A 134 -22.31 -8.18 2.56
CA ASP A 134 -23.70 -8.47 2.92
C ASP A 134 -24.46 -9.19 1.77
N GLU A 135 -23.72 -9.79 0.85
CA GLU A 135 -24.20 -10.41 -0.41
C GLU A 135 -24.94 -9.44 -1.35
N LYS A 136 -24.90 -8.12 -1.10
CA LYS A 136 -25.58 -7.09 -1.89
C LYS A 136 -24.65 -5.92 -2.22
N PHE A 137 -24.91 -4.75 -1.62
CA PHE A 137 -24.18 -3.51 -1.89
C PHE A 137 -22.98 -3.33 -0.96
N GLY A 138 -22.77 -4.26 -0.03
CA GLY A 138 -21.86 -4.08 1.09
C GLY A 138 -22.47 -3.18 2.15
N ARG A 139 -22.14 -3.45 3.41
CA ARG A 139 -22.46 -2.54 4.52
C ARG A 139 -21.23 -1.73 4.86
N THR A 140 -21.22 -0.45 4.49
CA THR A 140 -20.15 0.45 4.92
C THR A 140 -20.12 0.55 6.44
N PHE A 141 -18.96 0.32 7.00
CA PHE A 141 -18.69 0.41 8.43
C PHE A 141 -18.06 1.75 8.80
N GLY A 142 -17.15 2.26 7.96
CA GLY A 142 -16.45 3.50 8.23
C GLY A 142 -16.06 4.25 6.96
N TRP A 143 -16.24 5.57 7.01
CA TRP A 143 -15.58 6.53 6.15
C TRP A 143 -14.68 7.39 7.04
N GLY A 144 -13.42 7.54 6.65
CA GLY A 144 -12.50 8.32 7.45
C GLY A 144 -11.33 8.87 6.68
N ASN A 145 -10.71 9.86 7.30
CA ASN A 145 -9.38 10.31 6.92
C ASN A 145 -8.33 9.43 7.59
N ALA A 146 -7.24 9.19 6.87
CA ALA A 146 -6.11 8.39 7.30
C ALA A 146 -4.86 9.26 7.39
N LEU A 147 -4.21 9.26 8.56
CA LEU A 147 -2.86 9.84 8.72
C LEU A 147 -1.83 8.72 8.71
N TRP A 148 -0.84 8.86 7.85
CA TRP A 148 0.23 7.89 7.68
C TRP A 148 1.55 8.42 8.21
N ARG A 149 2.30 7.59 8.93
CA ARG A 149 3.64 7.91 9.43
C ARG A 149 4.58 6.74 9.18
N ARG A 150 5.68 6.95 8.45
CA ARG A 150 6.75 5.98 8.33
C ARG A 150 7.52 5.92 9.65
N VAL A 151 7.69 4.72 10.20
CA VAL A 151 8.29 4.54 11.53
C VAL A 151 9.48 3.58 11.55
N GLY A 152 9.92 3.08 10.39
CA GLY A 152 11.15 2.30 10.28
C GLY A 152 10.97 1.08 9.40
N GLN A 153 11.65 0.00 9.75
CA GLN A 153 11.57 -1.27 9.06
C GLN A 153 10.60 -2.22 9.76
N CYS A 154 10.01 -3.11 8.98
CA CYS A 154 9.29 -4.26 9.49
C CYS A 154 10.25 -5.28 10.07
N GLU A 155 9.75 -6.08 11.01
CA GLU A 155 10.55 -7.14 11.61
C GLU A 155 10.81 -8.28 10.62
N ILE A 156 9.85 -8.55 9.74
CA ILE A 156 9.90 -9.62 8.74
C ILE A 156 10.14 -9.02 7.36
N ASP A 157 11.09 -9.59 6.62
CA ASP A 157 11.61 -9.07 5.35
C ASP A 157 10.83 -9.54 4.11
N ASN A 158 9.95 -10.53 4.24
CA ASN A 158 9.12 -11.05 3.15
C ASN A 158 7.63 -11.12 3.54
N ALA A 159 6.76 -11.02 2.54
CA ALA A 159 5.33 -10.89 2.76
C ALA A 159 4.69 -12.21 3.22
N GLU A 160 5.15 -13.35 2.71
CA GLU A 160 4.59 -14.66 2.99
C GLU A 160 4.80 -15.06 4.47
N GLU A 161 6.01 -14.86 4.99
CA GLU A 161 6.33 -15.08 6.40
C GLU A 161 5.61 -14.07 7.31
N ALA A 162 5.51 -12.81 6.90
CA ALA A 162 4.78 -11.80 7.65
C ALA A 162 3.30 -12.16 7.76
N LEU A 163 2.69 -12.59 6.65
CA LEU A 163 1.31 -13.02 6.60
C LEU A 163 1.07 -14.19 7.56
N GLU A 164 1.92 -15.23 7.51
CA GLU A 164 1.78 -16.39 8.40
C GLU A 164 1.97 -16.01 9.88
N LYS A 165 2.98 -15.19 10.19
CA LYS A 165 3.27 -14.77 11.56
C LYS A 165 2.15 -13.92 12.16
N TYR A 166 1.62 -12.96 11.40
CA TYR A 166 0.64 -11.98 11.89
C TYR A 166 -0.82 -12.42 11.69
N ARG A 167 -1.05 -13.58 11.09
CA ARG A 167 -2.39 -14.14 10.86
C ARG A 167 -3.23 -14.25 12.12
N GLU A 168 -2.62 -14.71 13.21
CA GLU A 168 -3.28 -15.04 14.47
C GLU A 168 -2.90 -14.07 15.60
N LEU A 169 -2.62 -12.80 15.27
CA LEU A 169 -2.41 -11.78 16.28
C LEU A 169 -3.60 -11.75 17.26
N PRO A 170 -3.36 -11.53 18.57
CA PRO A 170 -4.44 -11.34 19.52
C PRO A 170 -5.35 -10.22 19.01
N ASN A 171 -6.63 -10.51 18.82
CA ASN A 171 -7.60 -9.48 18.47
C ASN A 171 -7.91 -8.65 19.71
N ASP A 172 -6.96 -7.82 20.13
CA ASP A 172 -7.22 -6.84 21.16
C ASP A 172 -8.02 -5.70 20.53
N HIS A 173 -9.34 -5.85 20.55
CA HIS A 173 -10.30 -4.83 20.11
C HIS A 173 -10.15 -3.45 20.81
N LYS A 174 -9.09 -3.25 21.62
CA LYS A 174 -8.64 -1.97 22.18
C LYS A 174 -8.02 -1.10 21.07
N GLY A 175 -8.87 -0.64 20.15
CA GLY A 175 -8.46 0.21 19.03
C GLY A 175 -9.06 -0.21 17.70
N SER A 176 -9.84 -1.30 17.65
CA SER A 176 -10.70 -1.57 16.50
C SER A 176 -11.98 -0.74 16.63
N PRO A 177 -12.42 -0.04 15.57
CA PRO A 177 -13.68 0.70 15.59
C PRO A 177 -14.90 -0.18 15.83
N SER A 178 -14.75 -1.51 15.68
CA SER A 178 -15.77 -2.52 16.03
C SER A 178 -16.26 -2.46 17.48
N ARG A 179 -15.40 -2.11 18.46
CA ARG A 179 -15.79 -2.20 19.88
C ARG A 179 -16.78 -1.14 20.33
N LYS A 180 -16.72 0.07 19.77
CA LYS A 180 -17.66 1.15 20.15
C LYS A 180 -19.04 0.98 19.53
N LEU A 181 -19.16 0.28 18.40
CA LEU A 181 -20.41 0.14 17.67
C LEU A 181 -21.20 -1.13 18.03
N THR A 182 -20.58 -2.16 18.61
CA THR A 182 -21.33 -3.31 19.14
C THR A 182 -22.09 -2.99 20.43
N ASP A 183 -21.65 -1.98 21.20
CA ASP A 183 -22.30 -1.57 22.44
C ASP A 183 -23.46 -0.57 22.20
N GLU A 184 -23.63 -0.07 20.97
CA GLU A 184 -24.69 0.90 20.60
C GLU A 184 -25.67 0.37 19.53
N VAL A 185 -25.46 -0.83 18.98
CA VAL A 185 -26.29 -1.39 17.89
C VAL A 185 -26.89 -2.77 18.22
N PHE A 186 -26.90 -3.18 19.49
CA PHE A 186 -27.72 -4.30 19.99
C PHE A 186 -28.43 -3.93 21.29
#